data_AF-A0A7Z9Y0H6-F1
#
_entry.id   AF-A0A7Z9Y0H6-F1
#
_cell.length_a   1.000
_cell.length_b   1.000
_cell.length_c   1.000
_cell.angle_alpha   90.00
_cell.angle_beta   90.00
_cell.angle_gamma   90.00
#
_symmetry.space_group_name_H-M   'P 1'
#
loop_
_entity.id
_entity.type
_entity.pdbx_description
1 polymer ?
#
loop_
_entity_poly.entity_id
_entity_poly.type
_entity_poly.pdbx_seq_one_letter_code
_entity_poly.pdbx_strand_id
1 'polypeptide(L)'
;MIEPVTRSADGKTFTLVIEDKPHRYANDKEGKRQAILDGLNAIPTITAGEDTYLPDDAALQVAAAVMYPDGIQTEKAYDLVRRTAAKACAHLGYGEEIQLGPPLVPFSQRGVYRKRYPPVDTQMALDDLQSAGVSNTRPCQEIACTVIWNKAGLAVYGRHWRKLTPAEQSYIQTQVDEIAAQAGWRKDESAAAGVYTRPLPIDEAAARSRIAELLRQAKGCPVSVDSVIYQAQLGAYGRGFYVNELAPALQTVVTETLQAKGYRPTPEESEYRPPPVTITETEANIKEKLASIPPVMTQFGPALMLRDVLGTVIEDNWNVSEWQAEQLLQDSPVGQLLRQMGYQTEPAWLQPYQFRPKKHNNDDAQQAILKEVRISSDPDRRLSLARGLPVYTPAVVLDSDNDNIIYLEMVGHKQSVRANWAALVAKKVCWIGGQRIYLDGMKEHVLVRSSLPCGWVDHILIHKQASIREMNPEEPFFLLDDGRQSIPPLFYPMLNKCLAVPVLEDWAGYLWENGRAGNLITLLNDGEGQGYAAWRVLPAPDAWQQIVQDGLSGRQIRF
;
A
#
# COMPACT_ATOMS: atom_id res chain seq x y z
N MET A 1 -36.29 -1.06 60.18
CA MET A 1 -37.51 -0.24 59.97
C MET A 1 -37.09 0.95 59.13
N ILE A 2 -37.86 1.36 58.11
CA ILE A 2 -37.48 2.48 57.24
C ILE A 2 -38.11 3.74 57.80
N GLU A 3 -37.28 4.64 58.31
CA GLU A 3 -37.70 5.89 58.95
C GLU A 3 -37.98 7.00 57.92
N PRO A 4 -38.75 8.05 58.29
CA PRO A 4 -39.07 9.15 57.40
C PRO A 4 -37.83 9.82 56.79
N VAL A 5 -37.95 10.16 55.51
CA VAL A 5 -36.92 10.83 54.74
C VAL A 5 -36.71 12.26 55.23
N THR A 6 -35.48 12.59 55.62
CA THR A 6 -35.10 13.97 56.01
C THR A 6 -34.45 14.68 54.83
N ARG A 7 -35.06 15.76 54.33
CA ARG A 7 -34.49 16.59 53.25
C ARG A 7 -33.41 17.53 53.80
N SER A 8 -32.33 17.71 53.05
CA SER A 8 -31.34 18.74 53.38
C SER A 8 -31.95 20.15 53.22
N ALA A 9 -31.42 21.12 53.96
CA ALA A 9 -31.92 22.50 53.95
C ALA A 9 -31.85 23.15 52.55
N ASP A 10 -30.93 22.71 51.69
CA ASP A 10 -30.79 23.15 50.31
C ASP A 10 -31.73 22.45 49.32
N GLY A 11 -32.48 21.44 49.77
CA GLY A 11 -33.38 20.62 48.96
C GLY A 11 -32.69 19.73 47.91
N LYS A 12 -31.35 19.73 47.83
CA LYS A 12 -30.59 19.00 46.79
C LYS A 12 -30.38 17.54 47.12
N THR A 13 -30.43 17.18 48.39
CA THR A 13 -30.24 15.80 48.85
C THR A 13 -31.31 15.42 49.87
N PHE A 14 -31.47 14.12 50.08
CA PHE A 14 -32.29 13.61 51.18
C PHE A 14 -31.60 12.41 51.83
N THR A 15 -31.92 12.17 53.09
CA THR A 15 -31.39 11.05 53.86
C THR A 15 -32.51 10.05 54.12
N LEU A 16 -32.27 8.79 53.78
CA LEU A 16 -33.14 7.65 54.09
C LEU A 16 -32.41 6.78 55.13
N VAL A 17 -33.07 6.44 56.23
CA VAL A 17 -32.48 5.53 57.23
C VAL A 17 -32.86 4.10 56.84
N ILE A 18 -31.84 3.30 56.55
CA ILE A 18 -31.96 1.89 56.17
C ILE A 18 -31.21 1.09 57.22
N GLU A 19 -31.89 0.18 57.93
CA GLU A 19 -31.29 -0.62 59.02
C GLU A 19 -30.53 0.24 60.06
N ASP A 20 -31.17 1.32 60.52
CA ASP A 20 -30.62 2.29 61.49
C ASP A 20 -29.35 3.04 61.01
N LYS A 21 -29.01 2.94 59.72
CA LYS A 21 -27.92 3.67 59.09
C LYS A 21 -28.45 4.75 58.15
N PRO A 22 -28.00 6.01 58.25
CA PRO A 22 -28.41 7.07 57.33
C PRO A 22 -27.67 6.95 55.99
N HIS A 23 -28.43 6.84 54.90
CA HIS A 23 -27.94 6.87 53.52
C HIS A 23 -28.37 8.16 52.82
N ARG A 24 -27.42 8.88 52.19
CA ARG A 24 -27.67 10.17 51.55
C ARG A 24 -27.76 10.02 50.03
N TYR A 25 -28.82 10.56 49.45
CA TYR A 25 -29.10 10.49 48.00
C TYR A 25 -29.32 11.88 47.41
N ALA A 26 -29.07 12.02 46.11
CA ALA A 26 -29.49 13.20 45.35
C ALA A 26 -31.03 13.25 45.26
N ASN A 27 -31.62 14.44 45.38
CA ASN A 27 -33.06 14.65 45.25
C ASN A 27 -33.49 14.84 43.77
N ASP A 28 -32.87 14.07 42.87
CA ASP A 28 -33.24 14.00 41.47
C ASP A 28 -33.89 12.64 41.17
N LYS A 29 -34.15 12.36 39.88
CA LYS A 29 -34.79 11.12 39.45
C LYS A 29 -33.94 9.88 39.76
N GLU A 30 -32.62 9.96 39.59
CA GLU A 30 -31.73 8.81 39.73
C GLU A 30 -31.43 8.52 41.20
N GLY A 31 -31.20 9.56 42.00
CA GLY A 31 -31.02 9.42 43.45
C GLY A 31 -32.28 8.87 44.13
N LYS A 32 -33.49 9.26 43.70
CA LYS A 32 -34.74 8.64 44.17
C LYS A 32 -34.88 7.18 43.75
N ARG A 33 -34.50 6.85 42.51
CA ARG A 33 -34.48 5.46 42.04
C ARG A 33 -33.56 4.62 42.91
N GLN A 34 -32.32 5.06 43.13
CA GLN A 34 -31.35 4.33 43.95
C GLN A 34 -31.85 4.17 45.39
N ALA A 35 -32.38 5.23 46.01
CA ALA A 35 -32.92 5.15 47.36
C ALA A 35 -34.07 4.15 47.50
N ILE A 36 -34.96 4.05 46.50
CA ILE A 36 -36.01 3.03 46.48
C ILE A 36 -35.39 1.64 46.40
N LEU A 37 -34.43 1.41 45.51
CA LEU A 37 -33.79 0.10 45.35
C LEU A 37 -33.05 -0.35 46.61
N ASP A 38 -32.30 0.54 47.24
CA ASP A 38 -31.59 0.26 48.49
C ASP A 38 -32.58 -0.02 49.62
N GLY A 39 -33.65 0.79 49.73
CA GLY A 39 -34.70 0.58 50.72
C GLY A 39 -35.43 -0.75 50.54
N LEU A 40 -35.73 -1.14 49.30
CA LEU A 40 -36.38 -2.42 48.99
C LEU A 40 -35.49 -3.62 49.34
N ASN A 41 -34.18 -3.54 49.08
CA ASN A 41 -33.22 -4.60 49.42
C ASN A 41 -33.09 -4.84 50.94
N ALA A 42 -33.39 -3.83 51.75
CA ALA A 42 -33.33 -3.92 53.21
C ALA A 42 -34.64 -4.39 53.86
N ILE A 43 -35.71 -4.60 53.09
CA ILE A 43 -36.96 -5.14 53.63
C ILE A 43 -36.74 -6.63 53.95
N PRO A 44 -37.02 -7.07 55.19
CA PRO A 44 -36.99 -8.49 55.51
C PRO A 44 -37.94 -9.28 54.62
N THR A 45 -37.41 -10.28 53.94
CA THR A 45 -38.21 -11.21 53.13
C THR A 45 -38.69 -12.38 53.97
N ILE A 46 -39.71 -13.08 53.50
CA ILE A 46 -40.15 -14.35 54.08
C ILE A 46 -39.92 -15.48 53.09
N THR A 47 -39.65 -16.68 53.59
CA THR A 47 -39.52 -17.89 52.78
C THR A 47 -40.77 -18.75 53.01
N ALA A 48 -41.44 -19.18 51.93
CA ALA A 48 -42.52 -20.14 51.98
C ALA A 48 -42.26 -21.24 50.94
N GLY A 49 -41.94 -22.45 51.41
CA GLY A 49 -41.39 -23.50 50.55
C GLY A 49 -39.98 -23.16 50.08
N GLU A 50 -39.73 -23.26 48.78
CA GLU A 50 -38.46 -22.89 48.14
C GLU A 50 -38.44 -21.43 47.64
N ASP A 51 -39.56 -20.71 47.79
CA ASP A 51 -39.75 -19.37 47.25
C ASP A 51 -39.48 -18.29 48.32
N THR A 52 -38.90 -17.19 47.88
CA THR A 52 -38.69 -15.98 48.70
C THR A 52 -39.72 -14.91 48.32
N TYR A 53 -40.27 -14.22 49.31
CA TYR A 53 -41.35 -13.26 49.12
C TYR A 53 -41.04 -11.93 49.81
N LEU A 54 -41.26 -10.84 49.08
CA LEU A 54 -41.17 -9.47 49.58
C LEU A 54 -42.57 -8.97 49.99
N PRO A 55 -42.78 -8.49 51.23
CA PRO A 55 -44.06 -7.91 51.62
C PRO A 55 -44.40 -6.68 50.75
N ASP A 56 -45.55 -6.70 50.06
CA ASP A 56 -45.91 -5.62 49.12
C ASP A 56 -46.18 -4.30 49.85
N ASP A 57 -46.86 -4.35 51.00
CA ASP A 57 -47.13 -3.18 51.83
C ASP A 57 -45.84 -2.46 52.25
N ALA A 58 -44.80 -3.23 52.59
CA ALA A 58 -43.50 -2.66 52.95
C ALA A 58 -42.83 -2.01 51.72
N ALA A 59 -42.89 -2.66 50.55
CA ALA A 59 -42.37 -2.11 49.31
C ALA A 59 -43.08 -0.80 48.90
N LEU A 60 -44.40 -0.74 49.06
CA LEU A 60 -45.20 0.47 48.86
C LEU A 60 -44.80 1.58 49.83
N GLN A 61 -44.56 1.26 51.11
CA GLN A 61 -44.11 2.23 52.11
C GLN A 61 -42.75 2.84 51.76
N VAL A 62 -41.79 2.03 51.24
CA VAL A 62 -40.49 2.54 50.79
C VAL A 62 -40.65 3.51 49.63
N ALA A 63 -41.39 3.11 48.60
CA ALA A 63 -41.63 3.98 47.44
C ALA A 63 -42.39 5.25 47.85
N ALA A 64 -43.36 5.16 48.75
CA ALA A 64 -44.08 6.31 49.29
C ALA A 64 -43.16 7.27 50.06
N ALA A 65 -42.32 6.75 50.96
CA ALA A 65 -41.41 7.56 51.77
C ALA A 65 -40.41 8.34 50.92
N VAL A 66 -39.89 7.73 49.84
CA VAL A 66 -38.94 8.39 48.93
C VAL A 66 -39.63 9.40 48.00
N MET A 67 -40.79 9.05 47.44
CA MET A 67 -41.47 9.90 46.46
C MET A 67 -42.25 11.05 47.11
N TYR A 68 -42.89 10.79 48.25
CA TYR A 68 -43.81 11.66 48.96
C TYR A 68 -43.52 11.65 50.48
N PRO A 69 -42.39 12.23 50.92
CA PRO A 69 -42.01 12.21 52.34
C PRO A 69 -43.01 12.91 53.27
N ASP A 70 -43.78 13.86 52.72
CA ASP A 70 -44.83 14.59 53.44
C ASP A 70 -46.20 13.86 53.41
N GLY A 71 -46.23 12.62 52.91
CA GLY A 71 -47.43 11.79 52.76
C GLY A 71 -48.12 11.91 51.39
N ILE A 72 -48.90 10.89 51.05
CA ILE A 72 -49.67 10.81 49.80
C ILE A 72 -51.04 11.47 50.01
N GLN A 73 -51.34 12.56 49.29
CA GLN A 73 -52.58 13.34 49.46
C GLN A 73 -53.62 13.12 48.35
N THR A 74 -53.28 12.38 47.28
CA THR A 74 -54.16 12.17 46.13
C THR A 74 -54.10 10.74 45.62
N GLU A 75 -55.20 10.26 45.04
CA GLU A 75 -55.28 8.94 44.40
C GLU A 75 -54.26 8.79 43.26
N LYS A 76 -54.05 9.85 42.46
CA LYS A 76 -53.03 9.85 41.40
C LYS A 76 -51.61 9.65 41.93
N ALA A 77 -51.29 10.22 43.10
CA ALA A 77 -50.00 10.03 43.74
C ALA A 77 -49.84 8.60 44.27
N TYR A 78 -50.91 8.02 44.84
CA TYR A 78 -50.94 6.62 45.26
C TYR A 78 -50.70 5.65 44.08
N ASP A 79 -51.39 5.85 42.96
CA ASP A 79 -51.19 5.05 41.75
C ASP A 79 -49.79 5.18 41.15
N LEU A 80 -49.15 6.35 41.29
CA LEU A 80 -47.77 6.54 40.87
C LEU A 80 -46.81 5.78 41.79
N VAL A 81 -47.01 5.80 43.10
CA VAL A 81 -46.22 5.02 44.07
C VAL A 81 -46.36 3.53 43.78
N ARG A 82 -47.58 3.02 43.61
CA ARG A 82 -47.82 1.60 43.30
C ARG A 82 -47.10 1.16 42.02
N ARG A 83 -47.21 1.94 40.94
CA ARG A 83 -46.49 1.65 39.68
C ARG A 83 -44.97 1.73 39.84
N THR A 84 -44.47 2.65 40.65
CA THR A 84 -43.03 2.82 40.90
C THR A 84 -42.49 1.67 41.76
N ALA A 85 -43.19 1.29 42.83
CA ALA A 85 -42.88 0.14 43.67
C ALA A 85 -42.88 -1.14 42.84
N ALA A 86 -43.91 -1.39 42.04
CA ALA A 86 -43.98 -2.56 41.16
C ALA A 86 -42.82 -2.61 40.17
N LYS A 87 -42.47 -1.47 39.53
CA LYS A 87 -41.32 -1.39 38.62
C LYS A 87 -39.98 -1.63 39.33
N ALA A 88 -39.81 -1.09 40.53
CA ALA A 88 -38.59 -1.26 41.32
C ALA A 88 -38.47 -2.70 41.85
N CYS A 89 -39.56 -3.30 42.32
CA CYS A 89 -39.63 -4.71 42.71
C CYS A 89 -39.29 -5.62 41.52
N ALA A 90 -39.87 -5.37 40.34
CA ALA A 90 -39.54 -6.11 39.13
C ALA A 90 -38.07 -5.95 38.71
N HIS A 91 -37.47 -4.77 38.91
CA HIS A 91 -36.05 -4.55 38.69
C HIS A 91 -35.16 -5.35 39.65
N LEU A 92 -35.64 -5.65 40.87
CA LEU A 92 -34.98 -6.51 41.85
C LEU A 92 -35.32 -8.00 41.67
N GLY A 93 -36.09 -8.36 40.64
CA GLY A 93 -36.49 -9.73 40.35
C GLY A 93 -37.72 -10.22 41.12
N TYR A 94 -38.52 -9.33 41.72
CA TYR A 94 -39.80 -9.70 42.34
C TYR A 94 -40.97 -9.53 41.35
N GLY A 95 -41.87 -10.51 41.32
CA GLY A 95 -42.98 -10.57 40.38
C GLY A 95 -44.24 -9.82 40.79
N GLU A 96 -45.35 -10.33 40.26
CA GLU A 96 -46.69 -9.80 40.55
C GLU A 96 -47.09 -10.07 42.01
N GLU A 97 -48.10 -9.33 42.45
CA GLU A 97 -48.70 -9.47 43.78
C GLU A 97 -49.38 -10.83 43.91
N ILE A 98 -49.09 -11.54 45.00
CA ILE A 98 -49.65 -12.84 45.35
C ILE A 98 -50.12 -12.75 46.80
N GLN A 99 -51.38 -13.13 47.03
CA GLN A 99 -51.90 -13.26 48.38
C GLN A 99 -51.37 -14.55 49.00
N LEU A 100 -50.61 -14.43 50.09
CA LEU A 100 -50.20 -15.58 50.90
C LEU A 100 -51.10 -15.73 52.13
N GLY A 101 -51.41 -16.98 52.45
CA GLY A 101 -52.17 -17.36 53.64
C GLY A 101 -51.86 -18.79 54.07
N PRO A 102 -52.44 -19.26 55.19
CA PRO A 102 -52.26 -20.63 55.65
C PRO A 102 -52.73 -21.66 54.61
N PRO A 103 -52.04 -22.81 54.45
CA PRO A 103 -50.92 -23.29 55.27
C PRO A 103 -49.53 -22.81 54.82
N LEU A 104 -49.40 -22.06 53.72
CA LEU A 104 -48.09 -21.63 53.17
C LEU A 104 -47.31 -20.72 54.12
N VAL A 105 -48.03 -19.84 54.84
CA VAL A 105 -47.47 -18.95 55.87
C VAL A 105 -48.37 -18.96 57.11
N PRO A 106 -47.82 -18.71 58.32
CA PRO A 106 -48.62 -18.55 59.54
C PRO A 106 -49.66 -17.43 59.40
N PHE A 107 -50.75 -17.49 60.17
CA PHE A 107 -51.82 -16.48 60.14
C PHE A 107 -51.34 -15.05 60.44
N SER A 108 -50.25 -14.91 61.21
CA SER A 108 -49.60 -13.63 61.54
C SER A 108 -48.79 -13.04 60.37
N GLN A 109 -48.45 -13.85 59.37
CA GLN A 109 -47.71 -13.45 58.16
C GLN A 109 -48.61 -13.49 56.92
N ARG A 110 -49.94 -13.61 57.06
CA ARG A 110 -50.84 -13.51 55.90
C ARG A 110 -50.79 -12.09 55.32
N GLY A 111 -50.83 -11.96 54.00
CA GLY A 111 -50.72 -10.65 53.36
C GLY A 111 -50.48 -10.73 51.86
N VAL A 112 -50.35 -9.56 51.24
CA VAL A 112 -49.95 -9.43 49.84
C VAL A 112 -48.43 -9.38 49.77
N TYR A 113 -47.86 -10.24 48.93
CA TYR A 113 -46.42 -10.36 48.73
C TYR A 113 -46.08 -10.35 47.26
N ARG A 114 -44.82 -10.11 46.93
CA ARG A 114 -44.26 -10.33 45.60
C ARG A 114 -43.28 -11.49 45.67
N LYS A 115 -43.48 -12.53 44.86
CA LYS A 115 -42.58 -13.67 44.77
C LYS A 115 -41.29 -13.26 44.06
N ARG A 116 -40.13 -13.62 44.61
CA ARG A 116 -38.83 -13.48 43.95
C ARG A 116 -38.71 -14.53 42.86
N TYR A 117 -38.46 -14.09 41.63
CA TYR A 117 -38.09 -14.98 40.54
C TYR A 117 -36.69 -15.55 40.78
N PRO A 118 -36.41 -16.77 40.29
CA PRO A 118 -35.07 -17.32 40.36
C PRO A 118 -34.08 -16.41 39.61
N PRO A 119 -32.82 -16.30 40.07
CA PRO A 119 -31.79 -15.61 39.30
C PRO A 119 -31.57 -16.31 37.95
N VAL A 120 -30.95 -15.61 37.01
CA VAL A 120 -30.56 -16.23 35.74
C VAL A 120 -29.55 -17.33 36.05
N ASP A 121 -29.79 -18.54 35.54
CA ASP A 121 -28.85 -19.65 35.65
C ASP A 121 -27.52 -19.26 34.97
N THR A 122 -26.48 -19.11 35.78
CA THR A 122 -25.14 -18.74 35.32
C THR A 122 -24.58 -19.76 34.35
N GLN A 123 -24.77 -21.06 34.59
CA GLN A 123 -24.20 -22.09 33.73
C GLN A 123 -24.90 -22.09 32.37
N MET A 124 -26.22 -21.93 32.33
CA MET A 124 -26.97 -21.77 31.08
C MET A 124 -26.44 -20.61 30.24
N ALA A 125 -26.22 -19.44 30.85
CA ALA A 125 -25.69 -18.28 30.13
C ALA A 125 -24.25 -18.52 29.65
N LEU A 126 -23.40 -19.16 30.46
CA LEU A 126 -22.03 -19.51 30.08
C LEU A 126 -21.98 -20.54 28.96
N ASP A 127 -22.84 -21.57 28.98
CA ASP A 127 -22.91 -22.59 27.94
C ASP A 127 -23.29 -21.97 26.59
N ASP A 128 -24.24 -21.03 26.59
CA ASP A 128 -24.61 -20.30 25.37
C ASP A 128 -23.47 -19.42 24.86
N LEU A 129 -22.81 -18.69 25.76
CA LEU A 129 -21.63 -17.89 25.40
C LEU A 129 -20.50 -18.77 24.85
N GLN A 130 -20.27 -19.97 25.40
CA GLN A 130 -19.29 -20.92 24.90
C GLN A 130 -19.65 -21.49 23.52
N SER A 131 -20.95 -21.62 23.23
CA SER A 131 -21.46 -22.06 21.91
C SER A 131 -21.38 -20.99 20.81
N ALA A 132 -20.96 -19.77 21.15
CA ALA A 132 -20.87 -18.66 20.21
C ALA A 132 -19.97 -18.98 19.01
N GLY A 133 -20.48 -18.64 17.82
CA GLY A 133 -19.75 -18.79 16.57
C GLY A 133 -18.62 -17.78 16.44
N VAL A 134 -17.65 -18.08 15.58
CA VAL A 134 -16.62 -17.12 15.18
C VAL A 134 -17.22 -16.19 14.12
N SER A 135 -17.07 -14.88 14.33
CA SER A 135 -17.50 -13.86 13.37
C SER A 135 -16.82 -14.05 12.02
N ASN A 136 -17.54 -13.74 10.94
CA ASN A 136 -16.95 -13.78 9.60
C ASN A 136 -16.19 -12.50 9.24
N THR A 137 -16.45 -11.40 9.96
CA THR A 137 -15.90 -10.08 9.64
C THR A 137 -14.75 -9.68 10.55
N ARG A 138 -14.75 -10.13 11.81
CA ARG A 138 -13.75 -9.75 12.82
C ARG A 138 -13.19 -10.99 13.54
N PRO A 139 -11.95 -10.93 14.08
CA PRO A 139 -11.36 -12.03 14.86
C PRO A 139 -11.94 -12.09 16.28
N CYS A 140 -13.24 -12.32 16.41
CA CYS A 140 -13.94 -12.50 17.66
C CYS A 140 -14.98 -13.62 17.57
N GLN A 141 -15.33 -14.17 18.73
CA GLN A 141 -16.59 -14.88 18.86
C GLN A 141 -17.73 -13.87 19.04
N GLU A 142 -18.88 -14.16 18.45
CA GLU A 142 -20.06 -13.31 18.54
C GLU A 142 -21.33 -14.11 18.81
N ILE A 143 -22.20 -13.56 19.66
CA ILE A 143 -23.54 -14.09 19.89
C ILE A 143 -24.52 -12.94 20.12
N ALA A 144 -25.64 -12.96 19.41
CA ALA A 144 -26.68 -11.94 19.58
C ALA A 144 -27.25 -12.00 21.00
N CYS A 145 -27.31 -10.86 21.70
CA CYS A 145 -27.72 -10.85 23.10
C CYS A 145 -29.14 -11.42 23.29
N THR A 146 -30.02 -11.19 22.31
CA THR A 146 -31.40 -11.71 22.31
C THR A 146 -31.51 -13.24 22.35
N VAL A 147 -30.50 -13.99 21.88
CA VAL A 147 -30.49 -15.45 21.98
C VAL A 147 -30.43 -15.87 23.44
N ILE A 148 -29.48 -15.30 24.19
CA ILE A 148 -29.27 -15.57 25.61
C ILE A 148 -30.43 -15.00 26.43
N TRP A 149 -30.84 -13.76 26.14
CA TRP A 149 -31.97 -13.13 26.85
C TRP A 149 -33.28 -13.89 26.67
N ASN A 150 -33.53 -14.48 25.50
CA ASN A 150 -34.73 -15.28 25.26
C ASN A 150 -34.70 -16.61 26.03
N LYS A 151 -33.53 -17.27 26.11
CA LYS A 151 -33.36 -18.48 26.92
C LYS A 151 -33.49 -18.17 28.41
N ALA A 152 -32.83 -17.12 28.89
CA ALA A 152 -32.97 -16.63 30.26
C ALA A 152 -34.43 -16.26 30.60
N GLY A 153 -35.14 -15.61 29.68
CA GLY A 153 -36.55 -15.28 29.84
C GLY A 153 -37.46 -16.50 29.97
N LEU A 154 -37.21 -17.53 29.16
CA LEU A 154 -37.93 -18.80 29.26
C LEU A 154 -37.61 -19.53 30.57
N ALA A 155 -36.34 -19.54 31.00
CA ALA A 155 -35.92 -20.19 32.23
C ALA A 155 -36.48 -19.51 33.49
N VAL A 156 -36.44 -18.18 33.54
CA VAL A 156 -36.84 -17.40 34.73
C VAL A 156 -38.36 -17.16 34.78
N TYR A 157 -38.98 -16.84 33.65
CA TYR A 157 -40.39 -16.39 33.58
C TYR A 157 -41.31 -17.31 32.78
N GLY A 158 -40.81 -18.39 32.18
CA GLY A 158 -41.59 -19.27 31.30
C GLY A 158 -42.09 -18.58 30.02
N ARG A 159 -41.55 -17.40 29.67
CA ARG A 159 -42.02 -16.57 28.56
C ARG A 159 -40.87 -16.09 27.70
N HIS A 160 -41.11 -16.00 26.39
CA HIS A 160 -40.16 -15.42 25.44
C HIS A 160 -39.83 -13.96 25.76
N TRP A 161 -38.60 -13.55 25.44
CA TRP A 161 -38.08 -12.19 25.64
C TRP A 161 -39.06 -11.08 25.22
N ARG A 162 -39.67 -11.22 24.03
CA ARG A 162 -40.62 -10.23 23.46
C ARG A 162 -41.94 -10.09 24.23
N LYS A 163 -42.27 -11.06 25.09
CA LYS A 163 -43.50 -11.08 25.91
C LYS A 163 -43.25 -10.61 27.35
N LEU A 164 -41.99 -10.34 27.71
CA LEU A 164 -41.64 -9.82 29.02
C LEU A 164 -41.93 -8.32 29.10
N THR A 165 -42.25 -7.85 30.29
CA THR A 165 -42.38 -6.41 30.57
C THR A 165 -41.00 -5.74 30.51
N PRO A 166 -40.91 -4.42 30.31
CA PRO A 166 -39.63 -3.71 30.28
C PRO A 166 -38.78 -3.89 31.55
N ALA A 167 -39.41 -4.07 32.72
CA ALA A 167 -38.69 -4.28 33.97
C ALA A 167 -38.07 -5.69 34.06
N GLU A 168 -38.82 -6.72 33.65
CA GLU A 168 -38.32 -8.10 33.56
C GLU A 168 -37.20 -8.22 32.52
N GLN A 169 -37.34 -7.53 31.39
CA GLN A 169 -36.28 -7.42 30.38
C GLN A 169 -35.01 -6.81 30.98
N SER A 170 -35.14 -5.68 31.69
CA SER A 170 -34.01 -5.01 32.34
C SER A 170 -33.32 -5.88 33.38
N TYR A 171 -34.08 -6.68 34.15
CA TYR A 171 -33.52 -7.62 35.13
C TYR A 171 -32.66 -8.71 34.47
N ILE A 172 -33.19 -9.38 33.45
CA ILE A 172 -32.44 -10.40 32.69
C ILE A 172 -31.21 -9.80 32.03
N GLN A 173 -31.37 -8.63 31.37
CA GLN A 173 -30.25 -7.94 30.73
C GLN A 173 -29.12 -7.67 31.71
N THR A 174 -29.44 -7.11 32.87
CA THR A 174 -28.43 -6.76 33.89
C THR A 174 -27.66 -7.99 34.34
N GLN A 175 -28.34 -9.10 34.65
CA GLN A 175 -27.66 -10.32 35.09
C GLN A 175 -26.86 -11.00 33.98
N VAL A 176 -27.42 -11.10 32.77
CA VAL A 176 -26.70 -11.71 31.63
C VAL A 176 -25.49 -10.85 31.25
N ASP A 177 -25.63 -9.52 31.24
CA ASP A 177 -24.52 -8.58 30.98
C ASP A 177 -23.41 -8.76 32.03
N GLU A 178 -23.75 -8.91 33.31
CA GLU A 178 -22.79 -9.17 34.39
C GLU A 178 -22.08 -10.52 34.23
N ILE A 179 -22.83 -11.60 33.97
CA ILE A 179 -22.25 -12.94 33.73
C ILE A 179 -21.32 -12.91 32.50
N ALA A 180 -21.74 -12.26 31.42
CA ALA A 180 -20.94 -12.12 30.21
C ALA A 180 -19.65 -11.33 30.48
N ALA A 181 -19.74 -10.20 31.19
CA ALA A 181 -18.59 -9.39 31.56
C ALA A 181 -17.59 -10.16 32.43
N GLN A 182 -18.06 -10.91 33.43
CA GLN A 182 -17.21 -11.76 34.27
C GLN A 182 -16.52 -12.86 33.47
N ALA A 183 -17.15 -13.36 32.41
CA ALA A 183 -16.58 -14.32 31.48
C ALA A 183 -15.67 -13.69 30.39
N GLY A 184 -15.40 -12.39 30.45
CA GLY A 184 -14.53 -11.66 29.52
C GLY A 184 -15.20 -11.26 28.20
N TRP A 185 -16.52 -11.32 28.11
CA TRP A 185 -17.29 -10.82 26.97
C TRP A 185 -17.56 -9.32 27.10
N ARG A 186 -17.63 -8.65 25.96
CA ARG A 186 -18.01 -7.24 25.86
C ARG A 186 -19.31 -7.11 25.09
N LYS A 187 -20.20 -6.26 25.56
CA LYS A 187 -21.43 -5.92 24.83
C LYS A 187 -21.14 -4.82 23.82
N ASP A 188 -21.33 -5.11 22.55
CA ASP A 188 -21.32 -4.14 21.46
C ASP A 188 -22.74 -3.57 21.30
N GLU A 189 -22.90 -2.28 21.55
CA GLU A 189 -24.19 -1.57 21.46
C GLU A 189 -24.48 -1.04 20.05
N SER A 190 -23.62 -1.30 19.06
CA SER A 190 -23.82 -0.82 17.69
C SER A 190 -25.06 -1.42 17.01
N ALA A 191 -25.55 -2.57 17.49
CA ALA A 191 -26.76 -3.22 17.01
C ALA A 191 -27.95 -2.90 17.92
N ALA A 192 -29.15 -2.75 17.35
CA ALA A 192 -30.37 -2.39 18.09
C ALA A 192 -30.71 -3.33 19.27
N ALA A 193 -30.23 -4.58 19.23
CA ALA A 193 -30.41 -5.55 20.30
C ALA A 193 -29.09 -5.96 20.99
N GLY A 194 -27.98 -5.35 20.61
CA GLY A 194 -26.62 -5.67 21.07
C GLY A 194 -26.08 -7.03 20.58
N VAL A 195 -24.77 -7.15 20.61
CA VAL A 195 -24.04 -8.42 20.38
C VAL A 195 -23.00 -8.58 21.49
N TYR A 196 -22.91 -9.76 22.10
CA TYR A 196 -21.77 -10.07 22.95
C TYR A 196 -20.61 -10.52 22.08
N THR A 197 -19.45 -9.94 22.30
CA THR A 197 -18.22 -10.23 21.57
C THR A 197 -17.10 -10.62 22.52
N ARG A 198 -16.27 -11.57 22.10
CA ARG A 198 -15.04 -11.96 22.81
C ARG A 198 -13.90 -12.09 21.80
N PRO A 199 -12.79 -11.35 21.97
CA PRO A 199 -11.63 -11.47 21.07
C PRO A 199 -11.12 -12.91 21.04
N LEU A 200 -10.73 -13.38 19.86
CA LEU A 200 -10.05 -14.67 19.73
C LEU A 200 -8.64 -14.58 20.32
N PRO A 201 -8.13 -15.67 20.93
CA PRO A 201 -6.72 -15.76 21.29
C PRO A 201 -5.86 -15.71 20.02
N ILE A 202 -4.70 -15.07 20.11
CA ILE A 202 -3.76 -14.90 19.00
C ILE A 202 -2.66 -15.96 19.15
N ASP A 203 -2.44 -16.76 18.09
CA ASP A 203 -1.22 -17.57 17.95
C ASP A 203 -0.12 -16.73 17.28
N GLU A 204 0.67 -16.04 18.10
CA GLU A 204 1.74 -15.16 17.59
C GLU A 204 2.80 -15.93 16.81
N ALA A 205 3.15 -17.15 17.23
CA ALA A 205 4.19 -17.94 16.60
C ALA A 205 3.78 -18.38 15.19
N ALA A 206 2.54 -18.85 15.03
CA ALA A 206 1.99 -19.20 13.74
C ALA A 206 1.86 -17.98 12.81
N ALA A 207 1.45 -16.81 13.34
CA ALA A 207 1.41 -15.56 12.59
C ALA A 207 2.81 -15.16 12.06
N ARG A 208 3.83 -15.14 12.94
CA ARG A 208 5.23 -14.84 12.54
C ARG A 208 5.72 -15.79 11.46
N SER A 209 5.46 -17.09 11.61
CA SER A 209 5.88 -18.11 10.64
C SER A 209 5.24 -17.90 9.27
N ARG A 210 3.95 -17.56 9.20
CA ARG A 210 3.23 -17.31 7.94
C ARG A 210 3.73 -16.05 7.24
N ILE A 211 3.94 -14.96 7.99
CA ILE A 211 4.49 -13.71 7.44
C ILE A 211 5.93 -13.94 6.95
N ALA A 212 6.77 -14.61 7.73
CA ALA A 212 8.14 -14.91 7.34
C ALA A 212 8.22 -15.75 6.05
N GLU A 213 7.31 -16.71 5.88
CA GLU A 213 7.20 -17.51 4.66
C GLU A 213 6.76 -16.66 3.45
N LEU A 214 5.78 -15.79 3.62
CA LEU A 214 5.36 -14.83 2.58
C LEU A 214 6.54 -13.96 2.12
N LEU A 215 7.28 -13.36 3.07
CA LEU A 215 8.42 -12.49 2.77
C LEU A 215 9.57 -13.27 2.11
N ARG A 216 9.79 -14.52 2.51
CA ARG A 216 10.77 -15.42 1.87
C ARG A 216 10.40 -15.71 0.42
N GLN A 217 9.11 -15.94 0.14
CA GLN A 217 8.61 -16.18 -1.22
C GLN A 217 8.70 -14.92 -2.10
N ALA A 218 8.50 -13.74 -1.49
CA ALA A 218 8.64 -12.46 -2.18
C ALA A 218 10.09 -12.14 -2.58
N LYS A 219 11.10 -12.84 -2.03
CA LYS A 219 12.52 -12.69 -2.37
C LYS A 219 13.01 -11.23 -2.35
N GLY A 220 12.51 -10.43 -1.41
CA GLY A 220 12.87 -9.01 -1.30
C GLY A 220 12.17 -8.09 -2.31
N CYS A 221 11.07 -8.52 -2.92
CA CYS A 221 10.14 -7.63 -3.62
C CYS A 221 9.12 -7.02 -2.64
N PRO A 222 8.47 -5.89 -2.99
CA PRO A 222 7.35 -5.34 -2.24
C PRO A 222 6.24 -6.39 -2.05
N VAL A 223 5.57 -6.34 -0.89
CA VAL A 223 4.42 -7.20 -0.59
C VAL A 223 3.21 -6.34 -0.23
N SER A 224 2.04 -6.67 -0.76
CA SER A 224 0.84 -5.89 -0.49
C SER A 224 0.42 -5.99 0.99
N VAL A 225 -0.11 -4.89 1.51
CA VAL A 225 -0.63 -4.81 2.89
C VAL A 225 -1.69 -5.89 3.14
N ASP A 226 -2.59 -6.10 2.18
CA ASP A 226 -3.66 -7.11 2.25
C ASP A 226 -3.10 -8.54 2.36
N SER A 227 -2.04 -8.86 1.61
CA SER A 227 -1.39 -10.18 1.69
C SER A 227 -0.78 -10.42 3.06
N VAL A 228 -0.12 -9.41 3.63
CA VAL A 228 0.47 -9.49 4.97
C VAL A 228 -0.61 -9.63 6.04
N ILE A 229 -1.68 -8.82 5.98
CA ILE A 229 -2.82 -8.90 6.90
C ILE A 229 -3.47 -10.28 6.82
N TYR A 230 -3.75 -10.77 5.63
CA TYR A 230 -4.38 -12.06 5.41
C TYR A 230 -3.53 -13.21 5.97
N GLN A 231 -2.22 -13.22 5.70
CA GLN A 231 -1.31 -14.25 6.23
C GLN A 231 -1.15 -14.14 7.75
N ALA A 232 -1.11 -12.92 8.30
CA ALA A 232 -1.08 -12.69 9.73
C ALA A 232 -2.34 -13.25 10.41
N GLN A 233 -3.53 -12.98 9.87
CA GLN A 233 -4.80 -13.51 10.38
C GLN A 233 -4.89 -15.04 10.22
N LEU A 234 -4.51 -15.57 9.06
CA LEU A 234 -4.50 -17.01 8.80
C LEU A 234 -3.56 -17.75 9.77
N GLY A 235 -2.41 -17.17 10.10
CA GLY A 235 -1.50 -17.69 11.11
C GLY A 235 -2.07 -17.56 12.52
N ALA A 236 -2.53 -16.37 12.90
CA ALA A 236 -3.00 -16.08 14.27
C ALA A 236 -4.27 -16.84 14.68
N TYR A 237 -5.20 -17.05 13.72
CA TYR A 237 -6.55 -17.53 14.01
C TYR A 237 -6.95 -18.75 13.18
N GLY A 238 -6.08 -19.25 12.30
CA GLY A 238 -6.39 -20.36 11.39
C GLY A 238 -7.32 -19.99 10.22
N ARG A 239 -7.72 -18.71 10.08
CA ARG A 239 -8.57 -18.20 8.99
C ARG A 239 -8.37 -16.70 8.76
N GLY A 240 -8.73 -16.22 7.57
CA GLY A 240 -8.80 -14.79 7.25
C GLY A 240 -10.15 -14.16 7.63
N PHE A 241 -10.16 -12.84 7.77
CA PHE A 241 -11.32 -11.99 8.06
C PHE A 241 -11.38 -10.82 7.08
N TYR A 242 -12.56 -10.22 6.90
CA TYR A 242 -12.77 -9.12 5.95
C TYR A 242 -12.31 -7.74 6.44
N VAL A 243 -11.91 -7.63 7.70
CA VAL A 243 -11.41 -6.38 8.27
C VAL A 243 -9.90 -6.25 8.04
N ASN A 244 -9.51 -5.10 7.48
CA ASN A 244 -8.10 -4.74 7.26
C ASN A 244 -7.41 -4.22 8.53
N GLU A 245 -8.18 -3.89 9.57
CA GLU A 245 -7.62 -3.49 10.86
C GLU A 245 -7.18 -4.71 11.67
N LEU A 246 -5.89 -4.77 11.98
CA LEU A 246 -5.34 -5.79 12.86
C LEU A 246 -5.58 -5.43 14.33
N ALA A 247 -5.83 -6.45 15.16
CA ALA A 247 -5.79 -6.27 16.60
C ALA A 247 -4.40 -5.74 17.04
N PRO A 248 -4.29 -4.85 18.04
CA PRO A 248 -3.02 -4.21 18.40
C PRO A 248 -1.85 -5.18 18.65
N ALA A 249 -2.14 -6.32 19.29
CA ALA A 249 -1.13 -7.37 19.51
C ALA A 249 -0.66 -8.01 18.18
N LEU A 250 -1.59 -8.31 17.26
CA LEU A 250 -1.23 -8.85 15.95
C LEU A 250 -0.52 -7.81 15.06
N GLN A 251 -0.88 -6.53 15.17
CA GLN A 251 -0.15 -5.44 14.51
C GLN A 251 1.31 -5.36 15.00
N THR A 252 1.53 -5.56 16.30
CA THR A 252 2.88 -5.61 16.88
C THR A 252 3.69 -6.77 16.29
N VAL A 253 3.08 -7.96 16.21
CA VAL A 253 3.69 -9.14 15.57
C VAL A 253 4.07 -8.87 14.11
N VAL A 254 3.19 -8.24 13.33
CA VAL A 254 3.46 -7.89 11.92
C VAL A 254 4.65 -6.93 11.82
N THR A 255 4.63 -5.83 12.57
CA THR A 255 5.70 -4.82 12.60
C THR A 255 7.06 -5.44 12.91
N GLU A 256 7.15 -6.21 13.99
CA GLU A 256 8.40 -6.84 14.41
C GLU A 256 8.90 -7.88 13.39
N THR A 257 7.99 -8.64 12.78
CA THR A 257 8.37 -9.65 11.78
C THR A 257 8.89 -9.00 10.50
N LEU A 258 8.24 -7.92 10.03
CA LEU A 258 8.71 -7.14 8.89
C LEU A 258 10.12 -6.59 9.14
N GLN A 259 10.32 -5.93 10.29
CA GLN A 259 11.64 -5.40 10.68
C GLN A 259 12.71 -6.50 10.75
N ALA A 260 12.40 -7.63 11.40
CA ALA A 260 13.31 -8.76 11.52
C ALA A 260 13.67 -9.40 10.16
N LYS A 261 12.85 -9.18 9.13
CA LYS A 261 13.08 -9.64 7.75
C LYS A 261 13.60 -8.54 6.83
N GLY A 262 13.97 -7.38 7.38
CA GLY A 262 14.53 -6.27 6.61
C GLY A 262 13.51 -5.52 5.76
N TYR A 263 12.22 -5.54 6.13
CA TYR A 263 11.19 -4.70 5.52
C TYR A 263 10.89 -3.47 6.38
N ARG A 264 10.44 -2.38 5.75
CA ARG A 264 9.92 -1.22 6.49
C ARG A 264 8.61 -1.60 7.20
N PRO A 265 8.45 -1.24 8.49
CA PRO A 265 7.24 -1.57 9.25
C PRO A 265 6.01 -0.74 8.86
N THR A 266 6.23 0.41 8.22
CA THR A 266 5.16 1.29 7.75
C THR A 266 5.00 1.10 6.25
N PRO A 267 3.80 0.80 5.75
CA PRO A 267 3.60 0.60 4.33
C PRO A 267 3.62 1.93 3.58
N GLU A 268 4.04 1.87 2.32
CA GLU A 268 4.06 2.97 1.36
C GLU A 268 3.23 2.52 0.16
N GLU A 269 2.25 3.33 -0.28
CA GLU A 269 1.36 3.01 -1.41
C GLU A 269 0.63 1.65 -1.28
N SER A 270 0.27 1.24 -0.06
CA SER A 270 -0.36 -0.07 0.25
C SER A 270 0.57 -1.28 0.12
N GLU A 271 1.89 -1.07 0.17
CA GLU A 271 2.89 -2.13 0.15
C GLU A 271 3.89 -1.98 1.29
N TYR A 272 4.35 -3.11 1.82
CA TYR A 272 5.54 -3.17 2.64
C TYR A 272 6.74 -3.38 1.71
N ARG A 273 7.67 -2.42 1.72
CA ARG A 273 8.85 -2.41 0.86
C ARG A 273 10.12 -2.72 1.67
N PRO A 274 11.09 -3.45 1.10
CA PRO A 274 12.42 -3.48 1.65
C PRO A 274 13.05 -2.08 1.54
N PRO A 275 14.02 -1.72 2.41
CA PRO A 275 14.71 -0.46 2.29
C PRO A 275 15.49 -0.41 0.97
N PRO A 276 15.59 0.77 0.34
CA PRO A 276 16.45 0.96 -0.81
C PRO A 276 17.89 0.67 -0.41
N VAL A 277 18.66 0.16 -1.37
CA VAL A 277 20.09 -0.08 -1.16
C VAL A 277 20.77 1.26 -0.89
N THR A 278 21.46 1.35 0.25
CA THR A 278 22.21 2.54 0.60
C THR A 278 23.62 2.42 0.02
N ILE A 279 24.01 3.38 -0.81
CA ILE A 279 25.38 3.49 -1.32
C ILE A 279 26.11 4.52 -0.46
N THR A 280 27.21 4.10 0.18
CA THR A 280 28.01 4.97 1.07
C THR A 280 29.13 5.70 0.34
N GLU A 281 29.39 5.33 -0.92
CA GLU A 281 30.47 5.89 -1.71
C GLU A 281 30.11 7.24 -2.34
N THR A 282 31.15 8.02 -2.62
CA THR A 282 30.99 9.27 -3.37
C THR A 282 30.74 8.97 -4.85
N GLU A 283 29.98 9.84 -5.52
CA GLU A 283 29.69 9.73 -6.95
C GLU A 283 30.96 9.55 -7.81
N ALA A 284 32.04 10.26 -7.48
CA ALA A 284 33.33 10.13 -8.16
C ALA A 284 33.93 8.72 -8.03
N ASN A 285 33.86 8.13 -6.83
CA ASN A 285 34.36 6.77 -6.59
C ASN A 285 33.50 5.73 -7.32
N ILE A 286 32.16 5.88 -7.27
CA ILE A 286 31.23 5.01 -8.00
C ILE A 286 31.55 5.07 -9.50
N LYS A 287 31.76 6.26 -10.05
CA LYS A 287 32.08 6.45 -11.48
C LYS A 287 33.39 5.77 -11.86
N GLU A 288 34.45 5.95 -11.07
CA GLU A 288 35.75 5.30 -11.28
C GLU A 288 35.61 3.78 -11.26
N LYS A 289 34.89 3.28 -10.26
CA LYS A 289 34.59 1.86 -10.10
C LYS A 289 33.80 1.28 -11.26
N LEU A 290 32.70 1.92 -11.67
CA LEU A 290 31.91 1.49 -12.83
C LEU A 290 32.75 1.49 -14.12
N ALA A 291 33.61 2.48 -14.30
CA ALA A 291 34.52 2.56 -15.45
C ALA A 291 35.59 1.46 -15.46
N SER A 292 35.92 0.90 -14.30
CA SER A 292 36.86 -0.23 -14.17
C SER A 292 36.24 -1.59 -14.55
N ILE A 293 34.91 -1.68 -14.63
CA ILE A 293 34.22 -2.93 -14.98
C ILE A 293 34.45 -3.22 -16.47
N PRO A 294 35.10 -4.35 -16.82
CA PRO A 294 35.35 -4.67 -18.22
C PRO A 294 34.03 -4.99 -18.94
N PRO A 295 33.71 -4.32 -20.06
CA PRO A 295 32.49 -4.61 -20.79
C PRO A 295 32.57 -6.00 -21.43
N VAL A 296 31.47 -6.74 -21.36
CA VAL A 296 31.28 -7.98 -22.10
C VAL A 296 30.71 -7.67 -23.47
N MET A 297 31.23 -8.31 -24.52
CA MET A 297 30.64 -8.17 -25.85
C MET A 297 29.45 -9.11 -26.00
N THR A 298 28.37 -8.58 -26.56
CA THR A 298 27.15 -9.33 -26.88
C THR A 298 26.81 -9.15 -28.36
N GLN A 299 25.84 -9.90 -28.87
CA GLN A 299 25.29 -9.69 -30.20
C GLN A 299 24.60 -8.32 -30.35
N PHE A 300 24.26 -7.68 -29.23
CA PHE A 300 23.65 -6.35 -29.16
C PHE A 300 24.68 -5.25 -28.87
N GLY A 301 25.98 -5.56 -28.88
CA GLY A 301 27.05 -4.62 -28.55
C GLY A 301 27.63 -4.82 -27.15
N PRO A 302 28.44 -3.86 -26.65
CA PRO A 302 29.01 -3.92 -25.31
C PRO A 302 27.93 -3.89 -24.22
N ALA A 303 28.17 -4.57 -23.11
CA ALA A 303 27.29 -4.57 -21.95
C ALA A 303 28.10 -4.72 -20.66
N LEU A 304 27.53 -4.32 -19.52
CA LEU A 304 28.05 -4.65 -18.19
C LEU A 304 27.21 -5.77 -17.60
N MET A 305 27.81 -6.74 -16.93
CA MET A 305 27.04 -7.73 -16.19
C MET A 305 26.42 -7.06 -14.97
N LEU A 306 25.12 -7.25 -14.72
CA LEU A 306 24.46 -6.64 -13.56
C LEU A 306 25.14 -7.05 -12.25
N ARG A 307 25.51 -8.33 -12.14
CA ARG A 307 26.24 -8.86 -10.97
C ARG A 307 27.55 -8.12 -10.71
N ASP A 308 28.30 -7.78 -11.76
CA ASP A 308 29.59 -7.10 -11.63
C ASP A 308 29.38 -5.64 -11.24
N VAL A 309 28.34 -4.99 -11.78
CA VAL A 309 27.92 -3.64 -11.36
C VAL A 309 27.54 -3.62 -9.88
N LEU A 310 26.64 -4.51 -9.44
CA LEU A 310 26.22 -4.59 -8.05
C LEU A 310 27.37 -4.93 -7.11
N GLY A 311 28.19 -5.94 -7.46
CA GLY A 311 29.33 -6.36 -6.64
C GLY A 311 30.45 -5.33 -6.53
N THR A 312 30.54 -4.40 -7.49
CA THR A 312 31.52 -3.32 -7.46
C THR A 312 31.05 -2.16 -6.59
N VAL A 313 29.75 -1.82 -6.62
CA VAL A 313 29.20 -0.67 -5.90
C VAL A 313 28.75 -1.01 -4.47
N ILE A 314 28.42 -2.27 -4.20
CA ILE A 314 27.89 -2.72 -2.90
C ILE A 314 28.95 -3.63 -2.28
N GLU A 315 29.87 -3.01 -1.53
CA GLU A 315 31.10 -3.66 -1.05
C GLU A 315 30.88 -4.86 -0.10
N ASP A 316 29.70 -5.02 0.55
CA ASP A 316 29.59 -5.91 1.73
C ASP A 316 28.33 -6.78 1.91
N ASN A 317 27.43 -6.95 0.93
CA ASN A 317 26.39 -8.01 1.03
C ASN A 317 25.65 -8.26 -0.29
N TRP A 318 25.86 -9.43 -0.90
CA TRP A 318 25.25 -9.82 -2.19
C TRP A 318 23.76 -10.16 -2.15
N ASN A 319 23.06 -9.84 -1.07
CA ASN A 319 21.63 -10.13 -0.93
C ASN A 319 20.76 -8.96 -1.40
N VAL A 320 21.05 -8.46 -2.60
CA VAL A 320 20.21 -7.46 -3.27
C VAL A 320 19.14 -8.23 -4.05
N SER A 321 17.87 -7.97 -3.76
CA SER A 321 16.78 -8.53 -4.56
C SER A 321 16.77 -7.95 -5.98
N GLU A 322 16.10 -8.62 -6.91
CA GLU A 322 15.90 -8.11 -8.27
C GLU A 322 15.23 -6.72 -8.25
N TRP A 323 14.18 -6.55 -7.44
CA TRP A 323 13.53 -5.26 -7.26
C TRP A 323 14.47 -4.18 -6.69
N GLN A 324 15.31 -4.51 -5.70
CA GLN A 324 16.28 -3.56 -5.16
C GLN A 324 17.35 -3.19 -6.19
N ALA A 325 17.77 -4.14 -7.04
CA ALA A 325 18.69 -3.87 -8.13
C ALA A 325 18.06 -2.94 -9.18
N GLU A 326 16.81 -3.18 -9.57
CA GLU A 326 16.07 -2.31 -10.49
C GLU A 326 15.95 -0.88 -9.94
N GLN A 327 15.56 -0.73 -8.67
CA GLN A 327 15.49 0.56 -8.00
C GLN A 327 16.85 1.27 -7.94
N LEU A 328 17.93 0.51 -7.69
CA LEU A 328 19.28 1.06 -7.75
C LEU A 328 19.63 1.59 -9.14
N LEU A 329 19.19 0.92 -10.20
CA LEU A 329 19.47 1.36 -11.57
C LEU A 329 18.56 2.49 -12.04
N GLN A 330 17.32 2.59 -11.55
CA GLN A 330 16.38 3.60 -11.98
C GLN A 330 16.57 4.94 -11.23
N ASP A 331 16.64 4.87 -9.90
CA ASP A 331 16.45 6.05 -9.05
C ASP A 331 17.71 6.47 -8.28
N SER A 332 18.80 5.71 -8.38
CA SER A 332 20.04 6.00 -7.65
C SER A 332 21.11 6.72 -8.50
N PRO A 333 22.15 7.29 -7.84
CA PRO A 333 23.33 7.83 -8.53
C PRO A 333 24.01 6.82 -9.46
N VAL A 334 23.94 5.51 -9.18
CA VAL A 334 24.50 4.47 -10.07
C VAL A 334 23.79 4.48 -11.41
N GLY A 335 22.47 4.56 -11.40
CA GLY A 335 21.65 4.66 -12.62
C GLY A 335 21.96 5.90 -13.45
N GLN A 336 22.14 7.04 -12.78
CA GLN A 336 22.53 8.29 -13.43
C GLN A 336 23.92 8.19 -14.07
N LEU A 337 24.90 7.67 -13.33
CA LEU A 337 26.26 7.45 -13.84
C LEU A 337 26.31 6.44 -14.99
N LEU A 338 25.53 5.36 -14.93
CA LEU A 338 25.42 4.41 -16.04
C LEU A 338 24.86 5.08 -17.30
N ARG A 339 23.82 5.92 -17.17
CA ARG A 339 23.28 6.72 -18.29
C ARG A 339 24.31 7.68 -18.85
N GLN A 340 25.07 8.36 -17.99
CA GLN A 340 26.21 9.21 -18.40
C GLN A 340 27.27 8.44 -19.18
N MET A 341 27.50 7.18 -18.80
CA MET A 341 28.43 6.28 -19.49
C MET A 341 27.83 5.64 -20.76
N GLY A 342 26.59 5.98 -21.11
CA GLY A 342 25.89 5.49 -22.30
C GLY A 342 25.30 4.09 -22.15
N TYR A 343 24.99 3.66 -20.93
CA TYR A 343 24.31 2.40 -20.64
C TYR A 343 22.82 2.60 -20.33
N GLN A 344 22.02 1.58 -20.66
CA GLN A 344 20.62 1.49 -20.29
C GLN A 344 20.49 1.18 -18.78
N THR A 345 19.41 1.65 -18.14
CA THR A 345 19.14 1.36 -16.72
C THR A 345 18.22 0.16 -16.53
N GLU A 346 17.62 -0.34 -17.60
CA GLU A 346 16.82 -1.56 -17.58
C GLU A 346 17.72 -2.76 -17.91
N PRO A 347 17.88 -3.74 -16.99
CA PRO A 347 18.69 -4.91 -17.26
C PRO A 347 17.99 -5.84 -18.27
N ALA A 348 18.74 -6.32 -19.25
CA ALA A 348 18.27 -7.30 -20.21
C ALA A 348 18.70 -8.72 -19.80
N TRP A 349 17.78 -9.67 -19.87
CA TRP A 349 18.10 -11.10 -19.72
C TRP A 349 18.72 -11.64 -21.00
N LEU A 350 20.00 -12.00 -20.95
CA LEU A 350 20.75 -12.51 -22.09
C LEU A 350 21.04 -14.01 -21.96
N GLN A 351 20.73 -14.74 -23.02
CA GLN A 351 21.07 -16.14 -23.17
C GLN A 351 22.58 -16.32 -23.46
N PRO A 352 23.19 -17.45 -23.08
CA PRO A 352 24.63 -17.69 -23.23
C PRO A 352 25.16 -17.54 -24.67
N TYR A 353 24.33 -17.88 -25.67
CA TYR A 353 24.66 -17.75 -27.10
C TYR A 353 24.64 -16.30 -27.61
N GLN A 354 24.10 -15.36 -26.85
CA GLN A 354 24.06 -13.94 -27.20
C GLN A 354 25.35 -13.20 -26.80
N PHE A 355 26.26 -13.85 -26.07
CA PHE A 355 27.58 -13.31 -25.71
C PHE A 355 28.65 -13.61 -26.78
N ARG A 356 29.70 -12.79 -26.85
CA ARG A 356 30.84 -12.94 -27.75
C ARG A 356 32.17 -12.82 -26.96
N PRO A 357 32.98 -13.89 -26.84
CA PRO A 357 32.69 -15.25 -27.30
C PRO A 357 31.48 -15.83 -26.56
N LYS A 358 30.84 -16.84 -27.16
CA LYS A 358 29.71 -17.55 -26.56
C LYS A 358 30.13 -18.08 -25.18
N LYS A 359 29.35 -17.79 -24.14
CA LYS A 359 29.61 -18.35 -22.80
C LYS A 359 29.21 -19.82 -22.83
N HIS A 360 30.13 -20.70 -22.42
CA HIS A 360 29.94 -22.16 -22.46
C HIS A 360 29.51 -22.78 -21.12
N ASN A 361 29.50 -21.99 -20.03
CA ASN A 361 29.51 -22.53 -18.66
C ASN A 361 28.23 -22.30 -17.82
N ASN A 362 27.19 -21.68 -18.35
CA ASN A 362 25.89 -21.59 -17.68
C ASN A 362 24.81 -21.69 -18.75
N ASP A 363 23.84 -22.60 -18.59
CA ASP A 363 22.63 -22.60 -19.41
C ASP A 363 21.64 -21.51 -18.98
N ASP A 364 21.88 -20.86 -17.84
CA ASP A 364 21.02 -19.83 -17.31
C ASP A 364 21.24 -18.49 -18.00
N ALA A 365 20.14 -17.81 -18.31
CA ALA A 365 20.16 -16.43 -18.74
C ALA A 365 20.83 -15.55 -17.67
N GLN A 366 21.54 -14.52 -18.11
CA GLN A 366 22.23 -13.59 -17.21
C GLN A 366 21.73 -12.16 -17.45
N GLN A 367 21.49 -11.40 -16.40
CA GLN A 367 21.15 -9.99 -16.51
C GLN A 367 22.38 -9.16 -16.89
N ALA A 368 22.22 -8.36 -17.93
CA ALA A 368 23.24 -7.44 -18.42
C ALA A 368 22.63 -6.06 -18.68
N ILE A 369 23.40 -5.03 -18.35
CA ILE A 369 23.12 -3.64 -18.63
C ILE A 369 23.74 -3.31 -19.98
N LEU A 370 22.90 -3.18 -21.01
CA LEU A 370 23.36 -2.98 -22.39
C LEU A 370 23.85 -1.55 -22.59
N LYS A 371 24.92 -1.38 -23.37
CA LYS A 371 25.25 -0.05 -23.89
C LYS A 371 24.14 0.39 -24.83
N GLU A 372 23.64 1.58 -24.63
CA GLU A 372 22.51 2.14 -25.36
C GLU A 372 22.84 2.35 -26.84
N VAL A 373 24.07 2.78 -27.11
CA VAL A 373 24.60 2.92 -28.46
C VAL A 373 25.17 1.59 -28.95
N ARG A 374 24.55 1.01 -29.98
CA ARG A 374 24.86 -0.31 -30.54
C ARG A 374 25.45 -0.19 -31.94
N ILE A 375 26.72 0.22 -32.00
CA ILE A 375 27.41 0.38 -33.27
C ILE A 375 27.95 -0.96 -33.73
N SER A 376 27.37 -1.47 -34.82
CA SER A 376 27.91 -2.59 -35.56
C SER A 376 29.00 -2.13 -36.52
N SER A 377 30.10 -2.89 -36.58
CA SER A 377 31.14 -2.75 -37.60
C SER A 377 31.22 -4.06 -38.37
N ASP A 378 30.31 -4.28 -39.32
CA ASP A 378 30.42 -5.39 -40.26
C ASP A 378 31.37 -4.99 -41.41
N PRO A 379 32.60 -5.53 -41.47
CA PRO A 379 33.59 -5.17 -42.48
C PRO A 379 33.22 -5.71 -43.87
N ASP A 380 32.25 -6.62 -43.97
CA ASP A 380 31.81 -7.22 -45.22
C ASP A 380 30.49 -6.64 -45.72
N ARG A 381 29.92 -5.66 -45.01
CA ARG A 381 28.63 -5.06 -45.37
C ARG A 381 28.70 -4.37 -46.72
N ARG A 382 27.83 -4.79 -47.63
CA ARG A 382 27.70 -4.23 -48.98
C ARG A 382 26.28 -3.75 -49.24
N LEU A 383 26.16 -2.64 -49.96
CA LEU A 383 24.91 -2.11 -50.49
C LEU A 383 24.87 -2.30 -52.01
N SER A 384 23.71 -2.68 -52.56
CA SER A 384 23.51 -2.80 -54.01
C SER A 384 22.12 -2.29 -54.40
N LEU A 385 21.99 -0.97 -54.54
CA LEU A 385 20.79 -0.31 -55.06
C LEU A 385 20.71 -0.43 -56.59
N ALA A 386 21.86 -0.42 -57.27
CA ALA A 386 21.99 -0.75 -58.67
C ALA A 386 22.26 -2.25 -58.83
N ARG A 387 21.60 -2.91 -59.80
CA ARG A 387 21.67 -4.36 -59.98
C ARG A 387 23.09 -4.80 -60.38
N GLY A 388 23.68 -5.72 -59.62
CA GLY A 388 24.97 -6.34 -59.93
C GLY A 388 26.20 -5.47 -59.67
N LEU A 389 26.04 -4.32 -59.00
CA LEU A 389 27.12 -3.39 -58.70
C LEU A 389 27.18 -3.13 -57.19
N PRO A 390 27.59 -4.09 -56.35
CA PRO A 390 27.70 -3.84 -54.92
C PRO A 390 28.79 -2.81 -54.63
N VAL A 391 28.56 -1.99 -53.61
CA VAL A 391 29.53 -1.08 -53.01
C VAL A 391 29.71 -1.42 -51.55
N TYR A 392 30.90 -1.19 -51.02
CA TYR A 392 31.15 -1.31 -49.59
C TYR A 392 30.44 -0.17 -48.86
N THR A 393 29.83 -0.47 -47.72
CA THR A 393 29.08 0.51 -46.91
C THR A 393 29.62 0.48 -45.49
N PRO A 394 30.73 1.20 -45.22
CA PRO A 394 31.36 1.24 -43.91
C PRO A 394 30.40 1.77 -42.84
N ALA A 395 29.56 2.73 -43.22
CA ALA A 395 28.63 3.37 -42.32
C ALA A 395 27.28 3.69 -42.99
N VAL A 396 26.20 3.44 -42.26
CA VAL A 396 24.83 3.81 -42.64
C VAL A 396 23.99 4.08 -41.41
N VAL A 397 23.29 5.21 -41.43
CA VAL A 397 22.37 5.68 -40.40
C VAL A 397 21.10 6.16 -41.08
N LEU A 398 19.98 5.61 -40.64
CA LEU A 398 18.65 5.86 -41.17
C LEU A 398 17.76 6.40 -40.05
N ASP A 399 16.89 7.35 -40.38
CA ASP A 399 15.79 7.79 -39.51
C ASP A 399 14.53 7.07 -39.97
N SER A 400 14.21 5.98 -39.29
CA SER A 400 13.07 5.11 -39.59
C SER A 400 11.73 5.81 -39.44
N ASP A 401 11.62 6.82 -38.57
CA ASP A 401 10.36 7.52 -38.32
C ASP A 401 9.98 8.41 -39.51
N ASN A 402 10.99 8.99 -40.16
CA ASN A 402 10.82 9.92 -41.27
C ASN A 402 11.21 9.32 -42.62
N ASP A 403 11.43 8.00 -42.69
CA ASP A 403 11.94 7.29 -43.87
C ASP A 403 13.18 7.98 -44.47
N ASN A 404 14.11 8.55 -43.70
CA ASN A 404 15.19 9.41 -44.24
C ASN A 404 16.60 8.83 -44.04
N ILE A 405 17.55 9.23 -44.89
CA ILE A 405 18.96 8.92 -44.70
C ILE A 405 19.61 10.04 -43.92
N ILE A 406 20.17 9.71 -42.75
CA ILE A 406 20.96 10.67 -41.97
C ILE A 406 22.41 10.65 -42.42
N TYR A 407 22.96 9.45 -42.61
CA TYR A 407 24.32 9.24 -43.08
C TYR A 407 24.40 7.98 -43.95
N LEU A 408 25.06 8.08 -45.10
CA LEU A 408 25.38 6.92 -45.93
C LEU A 408 26.75 7.10 -46.58
N GLU A 409 27.66 6.18 -46.29
CA GLU A 409 28.97 6.11 -46.91
C GLU A 409 29.02 4.97 -47.93
N MET A 410 29.43 5.28 -49.15
CA MET A 410 29.61 4.31 -50.23
C MET A 410 31.02 4.36 -50.76
N VAL A 411 31.74 3.26 -50.59
CA VAL A 411 33.13 3.12 -51.00
C VAL A 411 33.26 2.02 -52.05
N GLY A 412 33.95 2.30 -53.15
CA GLY A 412 34.22 1.27 -54.16
C GLY A 412 34.65 1.82 -55.51
N HIS A 413 34.57 0.96 -56.54
CA HIS A 413 34.93 1.35 -57.90
C HIS A 413 34.03 2.50 -58.40
N LYS A 414 34.63 3.47 -59.10
CA LYS A 414 33.95 4.71 -59.54
C LYS A 414 32.63 4.46 -60.28
N GLN A 415 32.57 3.43 -61.13
CA GLN A 415 31.35 3.09 -61.86
C GLN A 415 30.25 2.52 -60.94
N SER A 416 30.62 1.65 -60.00
CA SER A 416 29.68 1.05 -59.04
C SER A 416 29.09 2.10 -58.10
N VAL A 417 29.93 2.98 -57.54
CA VAL A 417 29.46 4.06 -56.65
C VAL A 417 28.55 5.03 -57.41
N ARG A 418 28.93 5.46 -58.64
CA ARG A 418 28.07 6.32 -59.46
C ARG A 418 26.74 5.66 -59.83
N ALA A 419 26.72 4.36 -60.10
CA ALA A 419 25.50 3.63 -60.42
C ALA A 419 24.56 3.54 -59.22
N ASN A 420 25.07 3.19 -58.03
CA ASN A 420 24.26 3.16 -56.80
C ASN A 420 23.78 4.55 -56.42
N TRP A 421 24.64 5.56 -56.57
CA TRP A 421 24.26 6.96 -56.35
C TRP A 421 23.12 7.38 -57.28
N ALA A 422 23.22 7.09 -58.58
CA ALA A 422 22.16 7.40 -59.53
C ALA A 422 20.87 6.64 -59.21
N ALA A 423 20.96 5.37 -58.79
CA ALA A 423 19.81 4.57 -58.38
C ALA A 423 19.13 5.12 -57.12
N LEU A 424 19.92 5.65 -56.18
CA LEU A 424 19.44 6.30 -54.97
C LEU A 424 18.66 7.59 -55.30
N VAL A 425 19.22 8.45 -56.15
CA VAL A 425 18.61 9.75 -56.51
C VAL A 425 17.43 9.60 -57.47
N ALA A 426 17.47 8.61 -58.37
CA ALA A 426 16.42 8.42 -59.39
C ALA A 426 15.12 7.85 -58.80
N LYS A 427 15.19 7.17 -57.65
CA LYS A 427 14.04 6.55 -57.00
C LYS A 427 13.59 7.41 -55.84
N LYS A 428 12.30 7.75 -55.82
CA LYS A 428 11.70 8.40 -54.64
C LYS A 428 11.69 7.50 -53.41
N VAL A 429 11.57 6.18 -53.60
CA VAL A 429 11.59 5.18 -52.52
C VAL A 429 12.64 4.12 -52.80
N CYS A 430 13.51 3.84 -51.83
CA CYS A 430 14.47 2.75 -51.85
C CYS A 430 14.42 1.96 -50.53
N TRP A 431 15.08 0.80 -50.51
CA TRP A 431 15.16 -0.06 -49.32
C TRP A 431 16.62 -0.31 -48.98
N ILE A 432 17.00 -0.03 -47.74
CA ILE A 432 18.36 -0.21 -47.23
C ILE A 432 18.26 -1.03 -45.94
N GLY A 433 18.87 -2.22 -45.90
CA GLY A 433 18.81 -3.08 -44.71
C GLY A 433 17.39 -3.49 -44.30
N GLY A 434 16.45 -3.56 -45.24
CA GLY A 434 15.03 -3.85 -44.96
C GLY A 434 14.21 -2.65 -44.50
N GLN A 435 14.81 -1.48 -44.34
CA GLN A 435 14.12 -0.24 -44.00
C GLN A 435 13.76 0.54 -45.26
N ARG A 436 12.54 1.10 -45.26
CA ARG A 436 12.04 1.95 -46.33
C ARG A 436 12.68 3.33 -46.19
N ILE A 437 13.12 3.89 -47.31
CA ILE A 437 13.72 5.21 -47.37
C ILE A 437 13.07 6.01 -48.48
N TYR A 438 12.62 7.21 -48.17
CA TYR A 438 12.09 8.22 -49.06
C TYR A 438 13.10 9.36 -49.24
N LEU A 439 13.48 9.61 -50.50
CA LEU A 439 14.38 10.71 -50.87
C LEU A 439 13.71 11.56 -51.94
N ASP A 440 13.25 12.76 -51.56
CA ASP A 440 12.75 13.76 -52.51
C ASP A 440 13.90 14.57 -53.12
N GLY A 441 14.73 13.87 -53.89
CA GLY A 441 15.98 14.40 -54.42
C GLY A 441 17.05 14.57 -53.33
N MET A 442 17.87 15.60 -53.49
CA MET A 442 19.09 15.83 -52.71
C MET A 442 19.06 17.15 -51.92
N LYS A 443 17.88 17.76 -51.77
CA LYS A 443 17.76 19.11 -51.19
C LYS A 443 18.17 19.16 -49.73
N GLU A 444 17.91 18.08 -49.00
CA GLU A 444 18.18 17.99 -47.56
C GLU A 444 19.54 17.38 -47.22
N HIS A 445 20.39 17.14 -48.22
CA HIS A 445 21.65 16.44 -48.00
C HIS A 445 22.85 17.14 -48.63
N VAL A 446 23.99 16.97 -47.98
CA VAL A 446 25.31 17.36 -48.45
C VAL A 446 26.02 16.12 -48.98
N LEU A 447 26.66 16.26 -50.13
CA LEU A 447 27.45 15.19 -50.72
C LEU A 447 28.93 15.53 -50.65
N VAL A 448 29.68 14.71 -49.93
CA VAL A 448 31.14 14.77 -49.86
C VAL A 448 31.72 13.67 -50.74
N ARG A 449 32.73 14.01 -51.55
CA ARG A 449 33.35 13.07 -52.47
C ARG A 449 34.86 13.13 -52.35
N SER A 450 35.49 11.97 -52.27
CA SER A 450 36.94 11.84 -52.28
C SER A 450 37.36 10.75 -53.27
N SER A 451 38.56 10.90 -53.84
CA SER A 451 39.20 9.84 -54.63
C SER A 451 40.26 9.18 -53.77
N LEU A 452 40.24 7.85 -53.69
CA LEU A 452 41.16 7.07 -52.88
C LEU A 452 42.40 6.69 -53.70
N PRO A 453 43.58 6.49 -53.07
CA PRO A 453 44.82 6.13 -53.78
C PRO A 453 44.73 4.84 -54.61
N CYS A 454 43.83 3.92 -54.26
CA CYS A 454 43.60 2.67 -54.98
C CYS A 454 42.69 2.81 -56.22
N GLY A 455 42.35 4.03 -56.63
CA GLY A 455 41.46 4.30 -57.77
C GLY A 455 39.97 4.12 -57.46
N TRP A 456 39.63 3.80 -56.21
CA TRP A 456 38.26 3.82 -55.71
C TRP A 456 37.81 5.26 -55.43
N VAL A 457 36.50 5.42 -55.26
CA VAL A 457 35.89 6.67 -54.80
C VAL A 457 35.14 6.39 -53.51
N ASP A 458 35.12 7.40 -52.66
CA ASP A 458 34.34 7.43 -51.43
C ASP A 458 33.35 8.60 -51.55
N HIS A 459 32.06 8.24 -51.50
CA HIS A 459 30.94 9.16 -51.56
C HIS A 459 30.16 9.07 -50.26
N ILE A 460 30.08 10.19 -49.55
CA ILE A 460 29.34 10.32 -48.30
C ILE A 460 28.15 11.23 -48.52
N LEU A 461 26.97 10.74 -48.16
CA LEU A 461 25.73 11.50 -48.07
C LEU A 461 25.47 11.82 -46.60
N ILE A 462 25.34 13.09 -46.26
CA ILE A 462 25.08 13.57 -44.88
C ILE A 462 23.86 14.47 -44.91
N HIS A 463 22.88 14.24 -44.04
CA HIS A 463 21.74 15.15 -43.90
C HIS A 463 22.22 16.54 -43.48
N LYS A 464 21.64 17.62 -44.01
CA LYS A 464 22.01 19.01 -43.67
C LYS A 464 21.87 19.28 -42.18
N GLN A 465 20.81 18.75 -41.58
CA GLN A 465 20.58 18.81 -40.13
C GLN A 465 21.57 17.96 -39.30
N ALA A 466 22.48 17.19 -39.92
CA ALA A 466 23.61 16.54 -39.24
C ALA A 466 24.93 17.34 -39.39
N SER A 467 24.87 18.54 -39.99
CA SER A 467 26.02 19.40 -40.25
C SER A 467 25.83 20.74 -39.57
N ILE A 468 26.75 21.10 -38.67
CA ILE A 468 26.73 22.41 -37.98
C ILE A 468 26.71 23.61 -38.95
N ARG A 469 27.29 23.46 -40.16
CA ARG A 469 27.35 24.53 -41.16
C ARG A 469 26.02 24.73 -41.87
N GLU A 470 25.31 23.65 -42.18
CA GLU A 470 24.14 23.64 -43.06
C GLU A 470 22.82 23.53 -42.30
N MET A 471 22.84 23.12 -41.03
CA MET A 471 21.63 22.93 -40.22
C MET A 471 20.81 24.21 -40.08
N ASN A 472 19.49 24.05 -40.11
CA ASN A 472 18.51 25.06 -39.74
C ASN A 472 18.28 24.98 -38.22
N PRO A 473 18.60 26.03 -37.42
CA PRO A 473 18.41 26.02 -35.98
C PRO A 473 16.99 25.71 -35.48
N GLU A 474 15.98 25.94 -36.32
CA GLU A 474 14.56 25.76 -35.99
C GLU A 474 14.04 24.33 -36.26
N GLU A 475 14.86 23.46 -36.88
CA GLU A 475 14.49 22.09 -37.21
C GLU A 475 15.24 21.04 -36.36
N PRO A 476 14.67 19.83 -36.18
CA PRO A 476 15.38 18.72 -35.55
C PRO A 476 16.75 18.47 -36.18
N PHE A 477 17.77 18.38 -35.34
CA PHE A 477 19.13 18.10 -35.78
C PHE A 477 19.59 16.72 -35.38
N PHE A 478 20.55 16.20 -36.14
CA PHE A 478 21.05 14.85 -35.97
C PHE A 478 22.50 14.87 -35.51
N LEU A 479 22.81 13.99 -34.56
CA LEU A 479 24.16 13.81 -34.05
C LEU A 479 24.63 12.43 -34.42
N LEU A 480 25.74 12.34 -35.14
CA LEU A 480 26.41 11.08 -35.42
C LEU A 480 27.36 10.76 -34.28
N ASP A 481 27.28 9.52 -33.80
CA ASP A 481 28.03 9.04 -32.65
C ASP A 481 28.82 7.80 -33.06
N ASP A 482 30.14 7.81 -32.87
CA ASP A 482 31.02 6.66 -33.11
C ASP A 482 31.13 5.75 -31.87
N GLY A 483 30.41 6.10 -30.80
CA GLY A 483 30.28 5.34 -29.56
C GLY A 483 31.51 5.40 -28.67
N ARG A 484 32.51 6.21 -29.02
CA ARG A 484 33.76 6.35 -28.25
C ARG A 484 33.64 7.35 -27.10
N GLN A 485 32.74 8.31 -27.23
CA GLN A 485 32.50 9.35 -26.22
C GLN A 485 31.14 9.12 -25.54
N SER A 486 30.97 9.67 -24.34
CA SER A 486 29.70 9.63 -23.61
C SER A 486 28.63 10.53 -24.25
N ILE A 487 29.07 11.59 -24.91
CA ILE A 487 28.24 12.61 -25.56
C ILE A 487 28.80 12.80 -26.96
N PRO A 488 27.97 12.82 -28.02
CA PRO A 488 28.44 13.12 -29.35
C PRO A 488 29.12 14.49 -29.40
N PRO A 489 30.31 14.61 -30.01
CA PRO A 489 31.13 15.83 -29.94
C PRO A 489 30.46 17.07 -30.54
N LEU A 490 29.49 16.89 -31.44
CA LEU A 490 28.73 17.98 -32.05
C LEU A 490 27.48 18.38 -31.25
N PHE A 491 27.15 17.69 -30.15
CA PHE A 491 25.96 17.99 -29.34
C PHE A 491 25.95 19.45 -28.86
N TYR A 492 26.97 19.83 -28.09
CA TYR A 492 27.10 21.19 -27.56
C TYR A 492 27.06 22.27 -28.65
N PRO A 493 27.92 22.24 -29.69
CA PRO A 493 27.97 23.35 -30.63
C PRO A 493 26.74 23.42 -31.54
N MET A 494 26.05 22.31 -31.82
CA MET A 494 24.77 22.33 -32.55
C MET A 494 23.61 22.80 -31.67
N LEU A 495 23.54 22.35 -30.42
CA LEU A 495 22.52 22.81 -29.47
C LEU A 495 22.66 24.31 -29.20
N ASN A 496 23.89 24.81 -28.97
CA ASN A 496 24.16 26.23 -28.76
C ASN A 496 23.78 27.09 -29.99
N LYS A 497 23.80 26.50 -31.19
CA LYS A 497 23.31 27.18 -32.40
C LYS A 497 21.78 27.25 -32.45
N CYS A 498 21.08 26.27 -31.88
CA CYS A 498 19.63 26.19 -31.82
C CYS A 498 19.01 27.08 -30.74
N LEU A 499 19.69 27.26 -29.60
CA LEU A 499 19.15 27.97 -28.46
C LEU A 499 19.44 29.48 -28.53
N ALA A 500 18.45 30.29 -28.15
CA ALA A 500 18.63 31.73 -28.00
C ALA A 500 19.48 32.10 -26.77
N VAL A 501 19.48 31.23 -25.76
CA VAL A 501 20.28 31.39 -24.54
C VAL A 501 21.66 30.74 -24.77
N PRO A 502 22.77 31.47 -24.56
CA PRO A 502 24.10 30.88 -24.64
C PRO A 502 24.24 29.75 -23.61
N VAL A 503 24.59 28.55 -24.06
CA VAL A 503 24.92 27.44 -23.17
C VAL A 503 26.44 27.37 -23.00
N LEU A 504 26.91 26.97 -21.82
CA LEU A 504 28.33 26.70 -21.57
C LEU A 504 28.66 25.25 -21.94
N GLU A 505 29.89 25.01 -22.39
CA GLU A 505 30.35 23.66 -22.76
C GLU A 505 30.28 22.69 -21.58
N ASP A 506 30.61 23.16 -20.37
CA ASP A 506 30.53 22.38 -19.13
C ASP A 506 29.10 21.93 -18.79
N TRP A 507 28.06 22.54 -19.38
CA TRP A 507 26.67 22.13 -19.18
C TRP A 507 26.26 20.97 -20.09
N ALA A 508 27.08 20.59 -21.07
CA ALA A 508 26.72 19.58 -22.06
C ALA A 508 26.31 18.24 -21.44
N GLY A 509 26.98 17.79 -20.37
CA GLY A 509 26.59 16.56 -19.66
C GLY A 509 25.19 16.63 -19.07
N TYR A 510 24.93 17.69 -18.30
CA TYR A 510 23.63 17.92 -17.68
C TYR A 510 22.50 18.06 -18.73
N LEU A 511 22.74 18.80 -19.81
CA LEU A 511 21.77 18.99 -20.89
C LEU A 511 21.52 17.71 -21.67
N TRP A 512 22.56 16.90 -21.91
CA TRP A 512 22.42 15.61 -22.57
C TRP A 512 21.50 14.67 -21.78
N GLU A 513 21.74 14.54 -20.47
CA GLU A 513 20.95 13.66 -19.60
C GLU A 513 19.49 14.11 -19.49
N ASN A 514 19.26 15.39 -19.17
CA ASN A 514 17.91 15.91 -18.98
C ASN A 514 17.14 16.05 -20.29
N GLY A 515 17.85 16.33 -21.39
CA GLY A 515 17.26 16.31 -22.72
C GLY A 515 16.77 14.91 -23.09
N ARG A 516 17.52 13.87 -22.73
CA ARG A 516 17.08 12.48 -22.92
C ARG A 516 15.91 12.13 -22.00
N ALA A 517 15.99 12.46 -20.71
CA ALA A 517 14.90 12.23 -19.76
C ALA A 517 13.59 12.93 -20.18
N GLY A 518 13.69 14.12 -20.78
CA GLY A 518 12.58 14.89 -21.32
C GLY A 518 12.17 14.53 -22.76
N ASN A 519 12.74 13.48 -23.36
CA ASN A 519 12.52 13.07 -24.77
C ASN A 519 12.84 14.16 -25.83
N LEU A 520 13.68 15.14 -25.49
CA LEU A 520 14.22 16.12 -26.43
C LEU A 520 15.37 15.54 -27.26
N ILE A 521 16.03 14.51 -26.74
CA ILE A 521 17.06 13.74 -27.44
C ILE A 521 16.58 12.31 -27.56
N THR A 522 16.42 11.84 -28.78
CA THR A 522 15.91 10.51 -29.11
C THR A 522 16.96 9.75 -29.89
N LEU A 523 17.24 8.52 -29.48
CA LEU A 523 18.14 7.64 -30.21
C LEU A 523 17.43 7.12 -31.47
N LEU A 524 18.09 7.21 -32.62
CA LEU A 524 17.54 6.70 -33.87
C LEU A 524 17.80 5.20 -34.01
N ASN A 525 16.84 4.51 -34.63
CA ASN A 525 16.91 3.08 -34.93
C ASN A 525 17.29 2.22 -33.71
N ASP A 526 16.80 2.57 -32.52
CA ASP A 526 17.12 1.91 -31.25
C ASP A 526 18.62 1.74 -30.97
N GLY A 527 19.43 2.67 -31.53
CA GLY A 527 20.89 2.67 -31.41
C GLY A 527 21.57 1.70 -32.35
N GLU A 528 20.83 0.96 -33.17
CA GLU A 528 21.36 0.06 -34.18
C GLU A 528 21.90 0.88 -35.35
N GLY A 529 23.22 0.99 -35.38
CA GLY A 529 23.94 1.72 -36.40
C GLY A 529 24.99 0.85 -37.07
N GLN A 530 25.31 1.12 -38.33
CA GLN A 530 26.56 0.65 -38.93
C GLN A 530 27.53 1.81 -38.96
N GLY A 531 28.70 1.63 -38.33
CA GLY A 531 29.76 2.64 -38.27
C GLY A 531 29.46 3.81 -37.33
N TYR A 532 28.24 4.34 -37.34
CA TYR A 532 27.75 5.36 -36.41
C TYR A 532 26.38 4.97 -35.87
N ALA A 533 26.10 5.33 -34.62
CA ALA A 533 24.73 5.53 -34.16
C ALA A 533 24.34 6.99 -34.42
N ALA A 534 23.05 7.29 -34.29
CA ALA A 534 22.62 8.67 -34.35
C ALA A 534 21.53 9.00 -33.37
N TRP A 535 21.50 10.28 -33.02
CA TRP A 535 20.52 10.86 -32.13
C TRP A 535 19.80 11.98 -32.87
N ARG A 536 18.50 12.09 -32.69
CA ARG A 536 17.68 13.22 -33.13
C ARG A 536 17.43 14.12 -31.92
N VAL A 537 17.79 15.39 -32.06
CA VAL A 537 17.61 16.41 -31.03
C VAL A 537 16.55 17.40 -31.50
N LEU A 538 15.53 17.63 -30.67
CA LEU A 538 14.47 18.58 -30.94
C LEU A 538 14.88 20.00 -30.54
N PRO A 539 14.74 21.00 -31.42
CA PRO A 539 14.93 22.41 -31.10
C PRO A 539 13.69 22.93 -30.37
N ALA A 540 13.54 22.53 -29.11
CA ALA A 540 12.45 22.96 -28.23
C ALA A 540 12.96 24.04 -27.25
N PRO A 541 13.08 25.31 -27.66
CA PRO A 541 13.79 26.34 -26.89
C PRO A 541 13.23 26.51 -25.48
N ASP A 542 11.91 26.48 -25.31
CA ASP A 542 11.25 26.63 -24.01
C ASP A 542 11.57 25.45 -23.08
N ALA A 543 11.57 24.21 -23.60
CA ALA A 543 11.87 23.02 -22.82
C ALA A 543 13.35 22.98 -22.40
N TRP A 544 14.26 23.34 -23.32
CA TRP A 544 15.69 23.47 -23.02
C TRP A 544 15.96 24.58 -22.01
N GLN A 545 15.28 25.72 -22.11
CA GLN A 545 15.37 26.80 -21.14
C GLN A 545 14.91 26.36 -19.75
N GLN A 546 13.82 25.59 -19.66
CA GLN A 546 13.35 25.04 -18.39
C GLN A 546 14.41 24.11 -17.76
N ILE A 547 14.99 23.20 -18.54
CA ILE A 547 16.07 22.31 -18.07
C ILE A 547 17.25 23.12 -17.50
N VAL A 548 17.68 24.19 -18.19
CA VAL A 548 18.75 25.08 -17.71
C VAL A 548 18.35 25.78 -16.40
N GLN A 549 17.13 26.30 -16.31
CA GLN A 549 16.62 26.98 -15.11
C GLN A 549 16.56 26.03 -13.91
N ASP A 550 16.12 24.80 -14.12
CA ASP A 550 16.06 23.77 -13.07
C ASP A 550 17.47 23.40 -12.62
N GLY A 551 18.42 23.27 -13.55
CA GLY A 551 19.81 22.95 -13.24
C GLY A 551 20.53 24.04 -12.46
N LEU A 552 20.28 25.31 -12.78
CA LEU A 552 20.82 26.46 -12.05
C LEU A 552 20.20 26.56 -10.64
N SER A 553 18.87 26.38 -10.55
CA SER A 553 18.13 26.37 -9.28
C SER A 553 18.58 25.25 -8.35
N GLY A 554 18.78 24.06 -8.91
CA GLY A 554 19.29 22.88 -8.23
C GLY A 554 20.80 22.89 -7.97
N ARG A 555 21.52 23.91 -8.44
CA ARG A 555 23.00 24.04 -8.38
C ARG A 555 23.74 22.87 -9.03
N GLN A 556 23.11 22.17 -9.96
CA GLN A 556 23.70 21.09 -10.76
C GLN A 556 24.59 21.64 -11.87
N ILE A 557 24.29 22.85 -12.36
CA ILE A 557 25.14 23.65 -13.25
C ILE A 557 25.41 25.03 -12.63
N ARG A 558 26.49 25.70 -13.05
CA ARG A 558 26.94 27.01 -12.53
C ARG A 558 27.34 27.95 -13.67
N PHE A 559 27.29 29.25 -13.41
CA PHE A 559 27.78 30.31 -14.29
C PHE A 559 29.29 30.42 -14.32
#